data_AF-A0A1I3IKY5-F1
#
_entry.id   AF-A0A1I3IKY5-F1
#
_cell.length_a   1.000
_cell.length_b   1.000
_cell.length_c   1.000
_cell.angle_alpha   90.00
_cell.angle_beta   90.00
_cell.angle_gamma   90.00
#
_symmetry.space_group_name_H-M   'P 1'
#
loop_
_entity.id
_entity.type
_entity.pdbx_description
1 polymer ?
#
loop_
_entity_poly.entity_id
_entity_poly.type
_entity_poly.pdbx_seq_one_letter_code
_entity_poly.pdbx_strand_id
1 'polypeptide(L)'
;MDLSVRLRYAEPVMTMPFDALNDVSDEALLIAFGNGDAASARALTMRLTPKVLGYAARMLRDRAEAEDVAQEAMLRLWKIAPDWRQGEAKVTTWLYRVVTNLCTDRLRKARGTGLDEIAEPEDERPSQEAVLMQRQRLDALETALASLPDRQREAVVLRHIEGLGNPEIAEILEISVEAVESLTARGKRALAKALASQRKILGFEDDGS
;
A
#
# COMPACT_ATOMS: atom_id res chain seq x y z
N MET A 1 -60.12 -1.89 29.85
CA MET A 1 -59.11 -2.24 30.87
C MET A 1 -58.49 -3.54 30.40
N ASP A 2 -57.23 -3.67 30.00
CA ASP A 2 -56.02 -2.85 30.08
C ASP A 2 -55.14 -3.28 28.90
N LEU A 3 -54.65 -2.32 28.11
CA LEU A 3 -53.77 -2.52 26.95
C LEU A 3 -52.35 -2.16 27.42
N SER A 4 -51.56 -3.15 27.80
CA SER A 4 -50.13 -2.97 28.08
C SER A 4 -49.28 -3.71 27.06
N VAL A 5 -49.09 -3.05 25.91
CA VAL A 5 -48.05 -3.32 24.93
C VAL A 5 -46.74 -2.71 25.48
N ARG A 6 -45.74 -3.54 25.75
CA ARG A 6 -44.34 -3.08 25.88
C ARG A 6 -43.56 -3.56 24.66
N LEU A 7 -43.65 -2.80 23.58
CA LEU A 7 -42.63 -2.83 22.52
C LEU A 7 -41.34 -2.26 23.13
N ARG A 8 -40.31 -3.09 23.26
CA ARG A 8 -38.95 -2.61 23.45
C ARG A 8 -38.51 -1.97 22.15
N TYR A 9 -38.36 -0.65 22.14
CA TYR A 9 -37.66 0.06 21.08
C TYR A 9 -36.21 -0.44 21.07
N ALA A 10 -35.83 -1.19 20.03
CA ALA A 10 -34.45 -1.29 19.64
C ALA A 10 -34.05 0.08 19.09
N GLU A 11 -33.03 0.72 19.65
CA GLU A 11 -32.49 1.93 19.06
C GLU A 11 -32.02 1.62 17.62
N PRO A 12 -32.34 2.46 16.64
CA PRO A 12 -31.82 2.28 15.30
C PRO A 12 -30.30 2.45 15.35
N VAL A 13 -29.56 1.44 14.88
CA VAL A 13 -28.14 1.57 14.55
C VAL A 13 -28.05 2.72 13.55
N MET A 14 -27.67 3.89 14.04
CA MET A 14 -27.45 5.09 13.25
C MET A 14 -26.33 4.76 12.26
N THR A 15 -26.73 4.35 11.07
CA THR A 15 -25.82 4.09 9.96
C THR A 15 -25.30 5.47 9.55
N MET A 16 -24.17 5.87 10.13
CA MET A 16 -23.48 7.09 9.72
C MET A 16 -23.27 7.01 8.20
N PRO A 17 -23.67 8.05 7.43
CA PRO A 17 -23.42 8.06 6.00
C PRO A 17 -21.92 7.92 5.75
N PHE A 18 -21.56 7.07 4.77
CA PHE A 18 -20.19 6.66 4.49
C PHE A 18 -19.21 7.85 4.34
N ASP A 19 -19.69 8.96 3.78
CA ASP A 19 -18.89 10.17 3.57
C ASP A 19 -18.43 10.84 4.88
N ALA A 20 -19.16 10.65 5.99
CA ALA A 20 -18.81 11.23 7.29
C ALA A 20 -17.60 10.54 7.96
N LEU A 21 -17.25 9.31 7.53
CA LEU A 21 -16.10 8.57 8.08
C LEU A 21 -14.78 8.90 7.37
N ASN A 22 -14.82 9.66 6.27
CA ASN A 22 -13.60 10.05 5.55
C ASN A 22 -12.72 11.02 6.36
N ASP A 23 -13.33 11.86 7.21
CA ASP A 23 -12.61 12.81 8.05
C ASP A 23 -12.12 12.21 9.39
N VAL A 24 -12.53 10.97 9.70
CA VAL A 24 -12.10 10.26 10.90
C VAL A 24 -10.71 9.66 10.67
N SER A 25 -9.84 9.69 11.68
CA SER A 25 -8.50 9.11 11.55
C SER A 25 -8.55 7.58 11.48
N ASP A 26 -7.53 6.97 10.88
CA ASP A 26 -7.45 5.50 10.78
C ASP A 26 -7.41 4.86 12.18
N GLU A 27 -6.75 5.50 13.15
CA GLU A 27 -6.68 5.05 14.55
C GLU A 27 -8.07 5.03 15.20
N ALA A 28 -8.86 6.09 15.01
CA ALA A 28 -10.19 6.17 15.59
C ALA A 28 -11.14 5.12 14.97
N LEU A 29 -11.05 4.91 13.65
CA LEU A 29 -11.78 3.84 12.98
C LEU A 29 -11.35 2.45 13.48
N LEU A 30 -10.05 2.23 13.70
CA LEU A 30 -9.55 0.93 14.16
C LEU A 30 -10.01 0.62 15.59
N ILE A 31 -9.99 1.62 16.47
CA ILE A 31 -10.50 1.51 17.84
C ILE A 31 -12.03 1.26 17.82
N ALA A 32 -12.79 1.99 17.00
CA ALA A 32 -14.22 1.78 16.87
C ALA A 32 -14.55 0.36 16.38
N PHE A 33 -13.78 -0.14 15.39
CA PHE A 33 -13.90 -1.53 14.94
C PHE A 33 -13.56 -2.53 16.04
N GLY A 34 -12.47 -2.32 16.80
CA GLY A 34 -12.11 -3.15 17.95
C GLY A 34 -13.20 -3.23 19.02
N ASN A 35 -14.03 -2.18 19.13
CA ASN A 35 -15.19 -2.10 20.02
C ASN A 35 -16.50 -2.63 19.40
N GLY A 36 -16.46 -3.20 18.19
CA GLY A 36 -17.59 -3.86 17.54
C GLY A 36 -18.29 -3.06 16.43
N ASP A 37 -17.80 -1.88 16.04
CA ASP A 37 -18.37 -1.14 14.91
C ASP A 37 -17.90 -1.69 13.56
N ALA A 38 -18.74 -2.52 12.94
CA ALA A 38 -18.49 -3.09 11.62
C ALA A 38 -18.44 -2.04 10.48
N ALA A 39 -19.03 -0.84 10.65
CA ALA A 39 -18.96 0.20 9.62
C ALA A 39 -17.53 0.76 9.48
N SER A 40 -16.81 0.88 10.60
CA SER A 40 -15.42 1.34 10.62
C SER A 40 -14.46 0.42 9.87
N ALA A 41 -14.68 -0.91 9.90
CA ALA A 41 -13.88 -1.85 9.10
C ALA A 41 -14.00 -1.62 7.59
N ARG A 42 -15.20 -1.27 7.10
CA ARG A 42 -15.40 -0.96 5.68
C ARG A 42 -14.65 0.31 5.27
N ALA A 43 -14.72 1.37 6.08
CA ALA A 43 -13.99 2.61 5.83
C ALA A 43 -12.47 2.35 5.77
N LEU A 44 -11.91 1.62 6.74
CA LEU A 44 -10.50 1.22 6.73
C LEU A 44 -10.14 0.36 5.52
N THR A 45 -10.99 -0.59 5.14
CA THR A 45 -10.76 -1.44 3.96
C THR A 45 -10.63 -0.60 2.69
N MET A 46 -11.56 0.33 2.46
CA MET A 46 -11.56 1.19 1.28
C MET A 46 -10.37 2.16 1.24
N ARG A 47 -9.90 2.61 2.40
CA ARG A 47 -8.76 3.54 2.52
C ARG A 47 -7.41 2.84 2.40
N LEU A 48 -7.25 1.69 3.05
CA LEU A 48 -5.93 1.07 3.27
C LEU A 48 -5.63 -0.04 2.27
N THR A 49 -6.64 -0.81 1.82
CA THR A 49 -6.42 -1.93 0.88
C THR A 49 -5.77 -1.47 -0.43
N PRO A 50 -6.25 -0.41 -1.11
CA PRO A 50 -5.62 0.04 -2.36
C PRO A 50 -4.17 0.48 -2.17
N LYS A 51 -3.83 1.07 -1.01
CA LYS A 51 -2.49 1.52 -0.67
C LYS A 51 -1.53 0.34 -0.52
N VAL A 52 -1.88 -0.63 0.34
CA VAL A 52 -1.02 -1.78 0.58
C VAL A 52 -0.91 -2.70 -0.64
N LEU A 53 -1.99 -2.82 -1.41
CA LEU A 53 -1.98 -3.57 -2.66
C LEU A 53 -1.08 -2.90 -3.70
N GLY A 54 -1.19 -1.58 -3.86
CA GLY A 54 -0.34 -0.81 -4.77
C GLY A 54 1.13 -0.88 -4.38
N TYR A 55 1.44 -0.86 -3.08
CA TYR A 55 2.80 -1.05 -2.59
C TYR A 55 3.31 -2.48 -2.88
N ALA A 56 2.54 -3.51 -2.51
CA ALA A 56 2.91 -4.91 -2.71
C ALA A 56 3.11 -5.25 -4.19
N ALA A 57 2.25 -4.75 -5.09
CA ALA A 57 2.37 -4.93 -6.53
C ALA A 57 3.71 -4.42 -7.07
N ARG A 58 4.18 -3.27 -6.56
CA ARG A 58 5.50 -2.71 -6.93
C ARG A 58 6.67 -3.50 -6.37
N MET A 59 6.48 -4.21 -5.26
CA MET A 59 7.53 -5.02 -4.64
C MET A 59 7.67 -6.40 -5.28
N LEU A 60 6.54 -7.03 -5.62
CA LEU A 60 6.47 -8.43 -6.01
C LEU A 60 6.35 -8.65 -7.52
N ARG A 61 5.74 -7.70 -8.25
CA ARG A 61 5.42 -7.85 -9.68
C ARG A 61 4.62 -9.11 -10.04
N ASP A 62 3.90 -9.63 -9.07
CA ASP A 62 2.93 -10.69 -9.24
C ASP A 62 1.63 -10.21 -8.60
N ARG A 63 0.58 -10.14 -9.43
CA ARG A 63 -0.73 -9.61 -9.03
C ARG A 63 -1.37 -10.47 -7.94
N ALA A 64 -1.29 -11.79 -8.08
CA ALA A 64 -1.89 -12.72 -7.14
C ALA A 64 -1.16 -12.67 -5.79
N GLU A 65 0.18 -12.70 -5.81
CA GLU A 65 0.97 -12.59 -4.58
C GLU A 65 0.77 -11.23 -3.89
N ALA A 66 0.62 -10.14 -4.65
CA ALA A 66 0.32 -8.82 -4.09
C ALA A 66 -1.08 -8.74 -3.44
N GLU A 67 -2.08 -9.36 -4.06
CA GLU A 67 -3.43 -9.49 -3.49
C GLU A 67 -3.41 -10.30 -2.19
N ASP A 68 -2.68 -11.41 -2.17
CA ASP A 68 -2.52 -12.25 -0.97
C ASP A 68 -1.81 -11.50 0.16
N VAL A 69 -0.75 -10.75 -0.15
CA VAL A 69 -0.08 -9.88 0.84
C VAL A 69 -1.04 -8.85 1.42
N ALA A 70 -1.81 -8.17 0.56
CA ALA A 70 -2.76 -7.14 0.99
C ALA A 70 -3.84 -7.75 1.91
N GLN A 71 -4.42 -8.88 1.51
CA GLN A 71 -5.41 -9.61 2.31
C GLN A 71 -4.82 -10.04 3.66
N GLU A 72 -3.63 -10.65 3.66
CA GLU A 72 -2.96 -11.10 4.87
C GLU A 72 -2.66 -9.92 5.82
N ALA A 73 -2.19 -8.79 5.30
CA ALA A 73 -1.90 -7.60 6.09
C ALA A 73 -3.18 -7.02 6.73
N MET A 74 -4.28 -6.94 5.97
CA MET A 74 -5.57 -6.49 6.51
C MET A 74 -6.11 -7.48 7.57
N LEU A 75 -5.99 -8.79 7.37
CA LEU A 75 -6.35 -9.79 8.37
C LEU A 75 -5.54 -9.65 9.66
N ARG A 76 -4.24 -9.35 9.55
CA ARG A 76 -3.40 -9.07 10.72
C ARG A 76 -3.84 -7.79 11.42
N LEU A 77 -4.22 -6.74 10.68
CA LEU A 77 -4.77 -5.50 11.23
C LEU A 77 -6.05 -5.76 12.04
N TRP A 78 -6.96 -6.58 11.52
CA TRP A 78 -8.20 -6.91 12.23
C TRP A 78 -7.96 -7.70 13.52
N LYS A 79 -6.97 -8.59 13.51
CA LYS A 79 -6.61 -9.38 14.69
C LYS A 79 -6.08 -8.52 15.84
N ILE A 80 -5.36 -7.44 15.53
CA ILE A 80 -4.79 -6.55 16.56
C ILE A 80 -5.74 -5.42 16.97
N ALA A 81 -6.83 -5.19 16.23
CA ALA A 81 -7.74 -4.06 16.48
C ALA A 81 -8.28 -3.99 17.91
N PRO A 82 -8.69 -5.09 18.57
CA PRO A 82 -9.18 -5.04 19.96
C PRO A 82 -8.11 -4.61 20.98
N ASP A 83 -6.83 -4.86 20.67
CA ASP A 83 -5.70 -4.57 21.54
C ASP A 83 -4.99 -3.25 21.18
N TRP A 84 -5.44 -2.56 20.13
CA TRP A 84 -4.79 -1.35 19.63
C TRP A 84 -4.91 -0.20 20.63
N ARG A 85 -3.76 0.37 21.01
CA ARG A 85 -3.73 1.54 21.89
C ARG A 85 -3.31 2.78 21.11
N GLN A 86 -4.05 3.86 21.34
CA GLN A 86 -3.74 5.14 20.73
C GLN A 86 -2.35 5.63 21.18
N GLY A 87 -1.55 6.10 20.22
CA GLY A 87 -0.23 6.67 20.48
C GLY A 87 0.95 5.68 20.40
N GLU A 88 0.71 4.39 20.19
CA GLU A 88 1.80 3.40 20.01
C GLU A 88 2.49 3.55 18.64
N ALA A 89 1.70 3.69 17.56
CA ALA A 89 2.16 3.99 16.21
C ALA A 89 0.99 4.53 15.38
N LYS A 90 1.26 5.09 14.21
CA LYS A 90 0.21 5.31 13.21
C LYS A 90 -0.21 3.96 12.62
N VAL A 91 -1.50 3.79 12.35
CA VAL A 91 -2.04 2.55 11.75
C VAL A 91 -1.36 2.26 10.41
N THR A 92 -1.16 3.30 9.59
CA THR A 92 -0.48 3.20 8.29
C THR A 92 0.96 2.73 8.44
N THR A 93 1.74 3.30 9.37
CA THR A 93 3.13 2.89 9.63
C THR A 93 3.21 1.42 10.02
N TRP A 94 2.36 0.98 10.96
CA TRP A 94 2.31 -0.43 11.36
C TRP A 94 1.96 -1.34 10.17
N LEU A 95 0.98 -0.93 9.36
CA LEU A 95 0.51 -1.71 8.23
C LEU A 95 1.57 -1.83 7.12
N TYR A 96 2.25 -0.74 6.76
CA TYR A 96 3.36 -0.79 5.81
C TYR A 96 4.52 -1.64 6.31
N ARG A 97 4.81 -1.65 7.61
CA ARG A 97 5.80 -2.58 8.19
C ARG A 97 5.41 -4.04 7.93
N VAL A 98 4.16 -4.40 8.23
CA VAL A 98 3.65 -5.76 7.98
C VAL A 98 3.78 -6.14 6.51
N VAL A 99 3.33 -5.27 5.61
CA VAL A 99 3.36 -5.52 4.16
C VAL A 99 4.78 -5.62 3.63
N THR A 100 5.70 -4.77 4.10
CA THR A 100 7.11 -4.80 3.71
C THR A 100 7.76 -6.13 4.12
N ASN A 101 7.49 -6.59 5.35
CA ASN A 101 8.01 -7.86 5.83
C ASN A 101 7.48 -9.04 5.01
N LEU A 102 6.16 -9.06 4.72
CA LEU A 102 5.55 -10.08 3.88
C LEU A 102 6.12 -10.11 2.45
N CYS A 103 6.38 -8.94 1.87
CA CYS A 103 7.02 -8.85 0.55
C CYS A 103 8.46 -9.36 0.59
N THR A 104 9.22 -8.97 1.62
CA THR A 104 10.61 -9.40 1.82
C THR A 104 10.71 -10.92 1.94
N ASP A 105 9.82 -11.53 2.73
CA ASP A 105 9.79 -12.98 2.94
C ASP A 105 9.52 -13.72 1.62
N ARG A 106 8.57 -13.24 0.81
CA ARG A 106 8.24 -13.80 -0.51
C ARG A 106 9.40 -13.65 -1.50
N LEU A 107 10.02 -12.47 -1.59
CA LEU A 107 11.20 -12.23 -2.44
C LEU A 107 12.38 -13.13 -2.05
N ARG A 108 12.60 -13.34 -0.75
CA ARG A 108 13.64 -14.25 -0.26
C ARG A 108 13.35 -15.70 -0.64
N LYS A 109 12.09 -16.14 -0.53
CA LYS A 109 11.66 -17.48 -0.90
C LYS A 109 11.77 -17.73 -2.40
N ALA A 110 11.40 -16.77 -3.24
CA ALA A 110 11.54 -16.85 -4.69
C ALA A 110 13.01 -17.06 -5.11
N ARG A 111 13.94 -16.30 -4.51
CA ARG A 111 15.38 -16.49 -4.77
C ARG A 111 15.95 -17.82 -4.28
N GLY A 112 15.44 -18.35 -3.18
CA GLY A 112 15.92 -19.61 -2.60
C GLY A 112 15.42 -20.87 -3.31
N THR A 113 14.42 -20.76 -4.20
CA THR A 113 13.78 -21.92 -4.84
C THR A 113 14.34 -22.25 -6.23
N GLY A 114 15.29 -21.47 -6.75
CA GLY A 114 15.99 -21.80 -8.01
C GLY A 114 15.05 -22.14 -9.17
N LEU A 115 13.84 -21.55 -9.17
CA LEU A 115 12.92 -21.62 -10.29
C LEU A 115 13.21 -20.43 -11.18
N ASP A 116 13.69 -20.74 -12.38
CA ASP A 116 13.84 -19.81 -13.49
C ASP A 116 12.56 -19.00 -13.72
N GLU A 117 12.79 -17.77 -14.18
CA GLU A 117 11.85 -16.76 -14.68
C GLU A 117 10.47 -17.31 -15.11
N ILE A 118 9.43 -17.07 -14.31
CA ILE A 118 8.08 -16.85 -14.85
C ILE A 118 7.34 -15.86 -13.95
N ALA A 119 7.10 -14.65 -14.47
CA ALA A 119 5.91 -13.86 -14.16
C ALA A 119 5.70 -12.80 -15.26
N GLU A 120 5.06 -13.19 -16.36
CA GLU A 120 4.19 -12.29 -17.11
C GLU A 120 2.96 -13.07 -17.57
N PRO A 121 1.78 -12.66 -17.10
CA PRO A 121 0.67 -12.47 -17.99
C PRO A 121 0.42 -10.95 -18.08
N GLU A 122 0.83 -10.37 -19.20
CA GLU A 122 0.23 -9.12 -19.69
C GLU A 122 -1.28 -9.37 -19.83
N ASP A 123 -2.10 -8.57 -19.16
CA ASP A 123 -3.56 -8.68 -19.29
C ASP A 123 -4.17 -7.53 -20.09
N GLU A 124 -5.27 -7.89 -20.75
CA GLU A 124 -5.69 -7.43 -22.08
C GLU A 124 -6.23 -5.99 -22.18
N ARG A 125 -6.18 -5.49 -23.41
CA ARG A 125 -6.48 -4.11 -23.85
C ARG A 125 -7.93 -3.67 -23.53
N PRO A 126 -8.13 -2.35 -23.39
CA PRO A 126 -8.78 -1.63 -24.48
C PRO A 126 -7.96 -0.42 -24.94
N SER A 127 -8.10 -0.02 -26.21
CA SER A 127 -7.47 1.16 -26.79
C SER A 127 -8.40 2.38 -26.83
N GLN A 128 -7.92 3.49 -26.28
CA GLN A 128 -7.91 4.79 -26.94
C GLN A 128 -6.50 5.35 -26.69
N GLU A 129 -5.81 5.93 -27.67
CA GLU A 129 -4.35 6.15 -27.70
C GLU A 129 -3.74 6.79 -26.43
N ALA A 130 -4.49 7.65 -25.73
CA ALA A 130 -4.06 8.23 -24.45
C ALA A 130 -3.94 7.20 -23.31
N VAL A 131 -4.82 6.19 -23.26
CA VAL A 131 -4.77 5.08 -22.30
C VAL A 131 -3.56 4.20 -22.56
N LEU A 132 -3.21 3.99 -23.84
CA LEU A 132 -2.03 3.22 -24.22
C LEU A 132 -0.74 3.93 -23.81
N MET A 133 -0.64 5.24 -24.05
CA MET A 133 0.53 6.02 -23.64
C MET A 133 0.68 6.07 -22.11
N GLN A 134 -0.42 6.22 -21.37
CA GLN A 134 -0.38 6.18 -19.90
C GLN A 134 0.06 4.80 -19.37
N ARG A 135 -0.41 3.71 -19.98
CA ARG A 135 0.06 2.35 -19.65
C ARG A 135 1.56 2.20 -19.88
N GLN A 136 2.05 2.59 -21.06
CA GLN A 136 3.48 2.54 -21.37
C GLN A 136 4.35 3.32 -20.38
N ARG A 137 3.85 4.46 -19.87
CA ARG A 137 4.54 5.23 -18.82
C ARG A 137 4.59 4.51 -17.48
N LEU A 138 3.48 3.87 -17.09
CA LEU A 138 3.41 3.08 -15.87
C LEU A 138 4.32 1.85 -15.96
N ASP A 139 4.28 1.12 -17.08
CA ASP A 139 5.14 -0.05 -17.31
C ASP A 139 6.63 0.30 -17.28
N ALA A 140 6.99 1.44 -17.88
CA ALA A 140 8.34 2.00 -17.84
C ALA A 140 8.81 2.27 -16.39
N LEU A 141 7.96 2.93 -15.60
CA LEU A 141 8.23 3.20 -14.19
C LEU A 141 8.35 1.91 -13.37
N GLU A 142 7.42 0.98 -13.54
CA GLU A 142 7.40 -0.30 -12.83
C GLU A 142 8.63 -1.14 -13.14
N THR A 143 9.02 -1.22 -14.42
CA THR A 143 10.25 -1.88 -14.87
C THR A 143 11.49 -1.24 -14.26
N ALA A 144 11.56 0.09 -14.24
CA ALA A 144 12.69 0.81 -13.68
C ALA A 144 12.79 0.64 -12.16
N LEU A 145 11.66 0.65 -11.43
CA LEU A 145 11.60 0.31 -10.01
C LEU A 145 12.08 -1.12 -9.76
N ALA A 146 11.64 -2.08 -10.57
CA ALA A 146 12.02 -3.50 -10.48
C ALA A 146 13.54 -3.71 -10.57
N SER A 147 14.22 -2.90 -11.37
CA SER A 147 15.68 -2.96 -11.55
C SER A 147 16.49 -2.55 -10.31
N LEU A 148 15.85 -1.88 -9.34
CA LEU A 148 16.50 -1.45 -8.12
C LEU A 148 16.73 -2.63 -7.17
N PRO A 149 17.85 -2.64 -6.41
CA PRO A 149 17.98 -3.53 -5.25
C PRO A 149 16.80 -3.35 -4.29
N ASP A 150 16.26 -4.43 -3.72
CA ASP A 150 15.00 -4.41 -2.96
C ASP A 150 14.94 -3.30 -1.90
N ARG A 151 15.99 -3.17 -1.07
CA ARG A 151 16.06 -2.12 -0.03
C ARG A 151 16.01 -0.69 -0.59
N GLN A 152 16.55 -0.47 -1.79
CA GLN A 152 16.46 0.81 -2.46
C GLN A 152 15.06 1.02 -3.05
N ARG A 153 14.46 -0.04 -3.63
CA ARG A 153 13.09 -0.03 -4.15
C ARG A 153 12.09 0.29 -3.04
N GLU A 154 12.17 -0.41 -1.91
CA GLU A 154 11.35 -0.19 -0.71
C GLU A 154 11.40 1.28 -0.27
N ALA A 155 12.60 1.81 -0.02
CA ALA A 155 12.79 3.19 0.43
C ALA A 155 12.27 4.23 -0.58
N VAL A 156 12.52 4.02 -1.89
CA VAL A 156 12.05 4.91 -2.95
C VAL A 156 10.53 4.91 -3.05
N VAL A 157 9.88 3.74 -3.04
CA VAL A 157 8.42 3.64 -3.15
C VAL A 157 7.76 4.26 -1.92
N LEU A 158 8.21 3.93 -0.71
CA LEU A 158 7.65 4.51 0.52
C LEU A 158 7.80 6.05 0.55
N ARG A 159 8.95 6.57 0.10
CA ARG A 159 9.21 8.01 0.13
C ARG A 159 8.49 8.78 -0.98
N HIS A 160 8.55 8.29 -2.21
CA HIS A 160 8.18 9.10 -3.38
C HIS A 160 6.82 8.72 -3.98
N ILE A 161 6.29 7.55 -3.66
CA ILE A 161 4.96 7.10 -4.13
C ILE A 161 3.97 7.14 -2.98
N GLU A 162 4.32 6.57 -1.82
CA GLU A 162 3.45 6.59 -0.64
C GLU A 162 3.54 7.91 0.15
N GLY A 163 4.58 8.71 -0.08
CA GLY A 163 4.73 10.06 0.47
C GLY A 163 5.14 10.12 1.94
N LEU A 164 5.70 9.03 2.49
CA LEU A 164 6.07 8.93 3.90
C LEU A 164 7.35 9.71 4.24
N GLY A 165 7.44 10.21 5.48
CA GLY A 165 8.65 10.87 5.99
C GLY A 165 9.77 9.88 6.31
N ASN A 166 11.03 10.33 6.28
CA ASN A 166 12.18 9.47 6.61
C ASN A 166 12.08 8.78 8.00
N PRO A 167 11.59 9.45 9.07
CA PRO A 167 11.40 8.78 10.36
C PRO A 167 10.40 7.61 10.30
N GLU A 168 9.27 7.80 9.61
CA GLU A 168 8.25 6.75 9.45
C GLU A 168 8.79 5.58 8.63
N ILE A 169 9.57 5.87 7.57
CA ILE A 169 10.21 4.85 6.74
C ILE A 169 11.26 4.08 7.56
N ALA A 170 12.01 4.75 8.44
CA ALA A 170 12.99 4.12 9.30
C ALA A 170 12.33 3.12 10.27
N GLU A 171 11.17 3.48 10.82
CA GLU A 171 10.33 2.58 11.62
C GLU A 171 9.79 1.39 10.81
N ILE A 172 9.33 1.63 9.58
CA ILE A 172 8.79 0.58 8.69
C ILE A 172 9.87 -0.42 8.28
N LEU A 173 11.06 0.08 7.92
CA LEU A 173 12.17 -0.74 7.41
C LEU A 173 13.08 -1.28 8.52
N GLU A 174 12.86 -0.85 9.77
CA GLU A 174 13.65 -1.22 10.95
C GLU A 174 15.15 -0.91 10.79
N ILE A 175 15.45 0.31 10.32
CA ILE A 175 16.82 0.83 10.09
C ILE A 175 16.96 2.26 10.60
N SER A 176 18.17 2.83 10.59
CA SER A 176 18.36 4.24 10.99
C SER A 176 17.81 5.22 9.94
N VAL A 177 17.47 6.43 10.38
CA VAL A 177 17.06 7.53 9.49
C VAL A 177 18.16 7.85 8.47
N GLU A 178 19.44 7.83 8.87
CA GLU A 178 20.54 8.05 7.92
C GLU A 178 20.62 6.93 6.87
N ALA A 179 20.31 5.69 7.26
CA ALA A 179 20.25 4.57 6.32
C ALA A 179 19.13 4.74 5.30
N VAL A 180 17.95 5.23 5.72
CA VAL A 180 16.84 5.59 4.81
C VAL A 180 17.25 6.67 3.81
N GLU A 181 17.91 7.73 4.28
CA GLU A 181 18.40 8.82 3.42
C GLU A 181 19.39 8.30 2.38
N SER A 182 20.32 7.44 2.83
CA SER A 182 21.32 6.80 1.98
C SER A 182 20.67 5.90 0.92
N LEU A 183 19.70 5.08 1.30
CA LEU A 183 18.95 4.20 0.39
C LEU A 183 18.12 4.99 -0.61
N THR A 184 17.39 6.01 -0.16
CA THR A 184 16.56 6.86 -1.00
C THR A 184 17.42 7.62 -2.01
N ALA A 185 18.55 8.20 -1.57
CA ALA A 185 19.45 8.92 -2.46
C ALA A 185 20.07 8.01 -3.53
N ARG A 186 20.50 6.79 -3.16
CA ARG A 186 21.02 5.80 -4.11
C ARG A 186 19.93 5.32 -5.07
N GLY A 187 18.77 4.97 -4.54
CA GLY A 187 17.62 4.50 -5.32
C GLY A 187 17.15 5.55 -6.32
N LYS A 188 17.04 6.82 -5.93
CA LYS A 188 16.70 7.93 -6.84
C LYS A 188 17.72 8.07 -7.97
N ARG A 189 19.03 7.97 -7.69
CA ARG A 189 20.07 8.04 -8.73
C ARG A 189 19.99 6.86 -9.69
N ALA A 190 19.77 5.65 -9.17
CA ALA A 190 19.62 4.45 -9.98
C ALA A 190 18.35 4.52 -10.85
N LEU A 191 17.23 4.99 -10.29
CA LEU A 191 15.98 5.19 -11.02
C LEU A 191 16.14 6.25 -12.12
N ALA A 192 16.78 7.39 -11.83
CA ALA A 192 17.07 8.41 -12.83
C ALA A 192 17.92 7.86 -13.99
N LYS A 193 18.90 7.01 -13.69
CA LYS A 193 19.72 6.34 -14.72
C LYS A 193 18.89 5.36 -15.55
N ALA A 194 18.03 4.56 -14.91
CA ALA A 194 17.17 3.58 -15.60
C ALA A 194 16.14 4.26 -16.51
N LEU A 195 15.58 5.39 -16.06
CA LEU A 195 14.58 6.16 -16.81
C LEU A 195 15.18 7.12 -17.85
N ALA A 196 16.48 7.39 -17.82
CA ALA A 196 17.13 8.31 -18.77
C ALA A 196 16.96 7.88 -20.23
N SER A 197 17.00 6.57 -20.51
CA SER A 197 16.74 6.01 -21.85
C SER A 197 15.25 5.98 -22.23
N GLN A 198 14.36 6.24 -21.27
CA GLN A 198 12.90 6.18 -21.42
C GLN A 198 12.23 7.57 -21.30
N ARG A 199 13.02 8.66 -21.26
CA ARG A 199 12.54 10.06 -21.12
C ARG A 199 11.39 10.41 -22.06
N LYS A 200 11.52 10.03 -23.34
CA LYS A 200 10.52 10.27 -24.39
C LYS A 200 9.20 9.53 -24.13
N ILE A 201 9.26 8.30 -23.60
CA ILE A 201 8.06 7.51 -23.26
C ILE A 201 7.34 8.14 -22.06
N LEU A 202 8.12 8.60 -21.07
CA LEU A 202 7.61 9.29 -19.88
C LEU A 202 7.00 10.67 -20.14
N GLY A 203 7.12 11.21 -21.36
CA GLY A 203 6.58 12.52 -21.72
C GLY A 203 7.44 13.69 -21.25
N PHE A 204 8.71 13.44 -20.92
CA PHE A 204 9.68 14.52 -20.75
C PHE A 204 10.25 14.84 -22.13
N GLU A 205 9.82 15.96 -22.73
CA GLU A 205 10.48 16.53 -23.90
C GLU A 205 11.88 17.03 -23.50
N ASP A 206 12.85 16.88 -24.40
CA ASP A 206 14.16 17.46 -24.21
C ASP A 206 14.01 18.99 -24.30
N ASP A 207 13.84 19.66 -23.16
CA ASP A 207 14.06 21.11 -23.03
C ASP A 207 15.54 21.38 -23.34
N GLY A 208 15.86 21.49 -24.62
CA GLY A 208 17.22 21.52 -25.11
C GLY A 208 17.31 21.79 -26.61
N SER A 209 17.03 23.03 -27.00
CA SER A 209 17.74 23.71 -28.10
C SER A 209 18.18 25.08 -27.60
#